data_AF-A0A8B7DWR2-F1
#
_entry.id   AF-A0A8B7DWR2-F1
#
_cell.length_a   1.000
_cell.length_b   1.000
_cell.length_c   1.000
_cell.angle_alpha   90.00
_cell.angle_beta   90.00
_cell.angle_gamma   90.00
#
_symmetry.space_group_name_H-M   'P 1'
#
loop_
_entity.id
_entity.type
_entity.pdbx_description
1 polymer ?
#
loop_
_entity_poly.entity_id
_entity_poly.type
_entity_poly.pdbx_seq_one_letter_code
_entity_poly.pdbx_strand_id
1 'polypeptide(L)'
;MDRALRPSRLDTLPNSPLATKLFKHWLRTFEYYLDELPQELNKLKILTNFVVPDVHEIISECPNYEAAIQALQSVYIKPSNEVYAQHLLATRKQQPGESFDEYLHALKVLAKECNFKQVSAIEYRNEYIRDAFITGINSQVFRQQLLENSTISLDEIFSKARTLESAQKNAENCLQYNISDTTVTAITKKPKQFNSNSVSNCWNCGNQRHAKAVCPARESICFKCEKVGHFAKLCKSSKLTTAGINLVDQPLNSYNPSLT
;
A
#
# COMPACT_ATOMS: atom_id res chain seq x y z
N MET A 1 -25.18 -49.12 -26.28
CA MET A 1 -25.30 -48.10 -25.21
C MET A 1 -25.70 -46.81 -25.89
N ASP A 2 -26.79 -46.22 -25.42
CA ASP A 2 -27.43 -45.08 -26.07
C ASP A 2 -26.44 -43.91 -26.16
N ARG A 3 -26.48 -43.14 -27.27
CA ARG A 3 -25.63 -41.94 -27.42
C ARG A 3 -26.05 -40.82 -26.47
N ALA A 4 -27.22 -40.96 -25.85
CA ALA A 4 -27.70 -40.06 -24.83
C ALA A 4 -26.62 -39.90 -23.76
N LEU A 5 -26.27 -38.64 -23.44
CA LEU A 5 -25.30 -38.24 -22.41
C LEU A 5 -23.82 -38.33 -22.77
N ARG A 6 -23.41 -38.84 -23.94
CA ARG A 6 -21.99 -38.80 -24.33
C ARG A 6 -21.52 -37.33 -24.43
N PRO A 7 -20.54 -36.90 -23.62
CA PRO A 7 -20.09 -35.51 -23.61
C PRO A 7 -19.24 -35.22 -24.85
N SER A 8 -19.15 -33.94 -25.22
CA SER A 8 -18.15 -33.48 -26.18
C SER A 8 -16.74 -33.67 -25.60
N ARG A 9 -15.72 -33.60 -26.46
CA ARG A 9 -14.34 -33.56 -25.99
C ARG A 9 -14.09 -32.22 -25.29
N LEU A 10 -13.35 -32.21 -24.19
CA LEU A 10 -12.86 -30.99 -23.57
C LEU A 10 -11.76 -30.41 -24.45
N ASP A 11 -12.10 -29.35 -25.18
CA ASP A 11 -11.27 -28.68 -26.19
C ASP A 11 -10.89 -27.24 -25.81
N THR A 12 -11.51 -26.72 -24.75
CA THR A 12 -11.28 -25.35 -24.30
C THR A 12 -9.94 -25.27 -23.58
N LEU A 13 -9.09 -24.31 -23.93
CA LEU A 13 -7.83 -24.08 -23.22
C LEU A 13 -8.06 -23.32 -21.89
N PRO A 14 -7.22 -23.54 -20.85
CA PRO A 14 -7.37 -22.89 -19.54
C PRO A 14 -7.38 -21.36 -19.56
N ASN A 15 -6.67 -20.77 -20.52
CA ASN A 15 -6.51 -19.32 -20.64
C ASN A 15 -7.72 -18.61 -21.32
N SER A 16 -8.73 -19.37 -21.73
CA SER A 16 -9.93 -18.80 -22.37
C SER A 16 -10.79 -18.02 -21.36
N PRO A 17 -11.39 -16.87 -21.73
CA PRO A 17 -12.32 -16.12 -20.86
C PRO A 17 -13.51 -16.95 -20.38
N LEU A 18 -13.89 -18.00 -21.12
CA LEU A 18 -15.00 -18.88 -20.79
C LEU A 18 -14.55 -20.22 -20.20
N ALA A 19 -13.25 -20.42 -19.97
CA ALA A 19 -12.65 -21.68 -19.54
C ALA A 19 -13.38 -22.27 -18.32
N THR A 20 -13.54 -21.50 -17.25
CA THR A 20 -14.21 -21.97 -16.03
C THR A 20 -15.67 -22.39 -16.28
N LYS A 21 -16.42 -21.62 -17.08
CA LYS A 21 -17.84 -21.91 -17.36
C LYS A 21 -17.97 -23.18 -18.20
N LEU A 22 -17.19 -23.28 -19.27
CA LEU A 22 -17.21 -24.43 -20.18
C LEU A 22 -16.70 -25.69 -19.50
N PHE A 23 -15.63 -25.59 -18.71
CA PHE A 23 -15.11 -26.71 -17.93
C PHE A 23 -16.12 -27.22 -16.90
N LYS A 24 -16.75 -26.33 -16.12
CA LYS A 24 -17.79 -26.73 -15.14
C LYS A 24 -18.96 -27.44 -15.81
N HIS A 25 -19.42 -26.93 -16.95
CA HIS A 25 -20.47 -27.57 -17.73
C HIS A 25 -20.03 -28.95 -18.25
N TRP A 26 -18.86 -29.02 -18.88
CA TRP A 26 -18.30 -30.26 -19.41
C TRP A 26 -18.11 -31.32 -18.33
N LEU A 27 -17.49 -30.95 -17.20
CA LEU A 27 -17.28 -31.85 -16.07
C LEU A 27 -18.60 -32.43 -15.58
N ARG A 28 -19.63 -31.58 -15.46
CA ARG A 28 -20.95 -32.03 -15.03
C ARG A 28 -21.58 -33.03 -16.01
N THR A 29 -21.47 -32.78 -17.32
CA THR A 29 -21.98 -33.73 -18.33
C THR A 29 -21.16 -35.02 -18.38
N PHE A 30 -19.85 -34.93 -18.11
CA PHE A 30 -18.95 -36.07 -18.06
C PHE A 30 -19.22 -36.95 -16.82
N GLU A 31 -19.51 -36.35 -15.67
CA GLU A 31 -19.96 -37.07 -14.47
C GLU A 31 -21.24 -37.86 -14.75
N TYR A 32 -22.27 -37.23 -15.34
CA TYR A 32 -23.50 -37.93 -15.72
C TYR A 32 -23.24 -39.09 -16.68
N TYR A 33 -22.33 -38.93 -17.63
CA TYR A 33 -21.95 -40.01 -18.52
C TYR A 33 -21.25 -41.16 -17.78
N LEU A 34 -20.37 -40.87 -16.83
CA LEU A 34 -19.70 -41.88 -16.02
C LEU A 34 -20.68 -42.66 -15.13
N ASP A 35 -21.72 -42.00 -14.60
CA ASP A 35 -22.73 -42.62 -13.74
C ASP A 35 -23.56 -43.68 -14.49
N GLU A 36 -23.73 -43.52 -15.80
CA GLU A 36 -24.45 -44.48 -16.67
C GLU A 36 -23.57 -45.64 -17.15
N LEU A 37 -22.25 -45.56 -16.94
CA LEU A 37 -21.31 -46.61 -17.35
C LEU A 37 -21.14 -47.70 -16.27
N PRO A 38 -20.84 -48.94 -16.66
CA PRO A 38 -20.46 -49.99 -15.72
C PRO A 38 -19.30 -49.56 -14.80
N GLN A 39 -19.42 -49.79 -13.50
CA GLN A 39 -18.47 -49.32 -12.48
C GLN A 39 -17.05 -49.90 -12.62
N GLU A 40 -16.87 -51.03 -13.30
CA GLU A 40 -15.57 -51.68 -13.50
C GLU A 40 -14.67 -50.98 -14.52
N LEU A 41 -15.20 -50.02 -15.27
CA LEU A 41 -14.44 -49.31 -16.28
C LEU A 41 -13.43 -48.34 -15.66
N ASN A 42 -12.24 -48.29 -16.23
CA ASN A 42 -11.19 -47.39 -15.79
C ASN A 42 -11.53 -45.94 -16.18
N LYS A 43 -12.02 -45.17 -15.19
CA LYS A 43 -12.42 -43.76 -15.34
C LYS A 43 -11.31 -42.87 -15.90
N LEU A 44 -10.05 -43.11 -15.53
CA LEU A 44 -8.91 -42.34 -16.03
C LEU A 44 -8.71 -42.57 -17.55
N LYS A 45 -8.77 -43.82 -18.01
CA LYS A 45 -8.71 -44.13 -19.45
C LYS A 45 -9.86 -43.51 -20.24
N ILE A 46 -11.05 -43.48 -19.64
CA ILE A 46 -12.21 -42.80 -20.25
C ILE A 46 -11.91 -41.30 -20.36
N LEU A 47 -11.51 -40.65 -19.25
CA LEU A 47 -11.16 -39.24 -19.21
C LEU A 47 -10.13 -38.87 -20.30
N THR A 48 -9.04 -39.63 -20.43
CA THR A 48 -8.00 -39.44 -21.46
C THR A 48 -8.57 -39.39 -22.88
N ASN A 49 -9.60 -40.19 -23.19
CA ASN A 49 -10.22 -40.18 -24.52
C ASN A 49 -11.06 -38.91 -24.77
N PHE A 50 -11.62 -38.32 -23.72
CA PHE A 50 -12.51 -37.17 -23.79
C PHE A 50 -11.80 -35.81 -23.56
N VAL A 51 -10.47 -35.78 -23.56
CA VAL A 51 -9.68 -34.54 -23.55
C VAL A 51 -8.86 -34.41 -24.84
N VAL A 52 -8.58 -33.19 -25.28
CA VAL A 52 -7.64 -32.92 -26.39
C VAL A 52 -6.17 -33.06 -25.92
N PRO A 53 -5.19 -33.22 -26.82
CA PRO A 53 -3.78 -33.41 -26.46
C PRO A 53 -3.22 -32.36 -25.47
N ASP A 54 -3.50 -31.07 -25.70
CA ASP A 54 -3.02 -29.99 -24.82
C ASP A 54 -3.58 -30.11 -23.39
N VAL A 55 -4.79 -30.66 -23.25
CA VAL A 55 -5.43 -30.89 -21.94
C VAL A 55 -4.95 -32.21 -21.33
N HIS A 56 -4.63 -33.19 -22.16
CA HIS A 56 -4.03 -34.44 -21.72
C HIS A 56 -2.67 -34.22 -21.05
N GLU A 57 -1.86 -33.26 -21.53
CA GLU A 57 -0.58 -32.89 -20.91
C GLU A 57 -0.72 -32.52 -19.42
N ILE A 58 -1.85 -31.93 -19.03
CA ILE A 58 -2.13 -31.57 -17.62
C ILE A 58 -2.32 -32.82 -16.74
N ILE A 59 -2.84 -33.91 -17.31
CA ILE A 59 -3.24 -35.12 -16.56
C ILE A 59 -2.34 -36.33 -16.84
N SER A 60 -1.33 -36.21 -17.69
CA SER A 60 -0.53 -37.34 -18.18
C SER A 60 0.23 -38.08 -17.08
N GLU A 61 0.59 -37.37 -16.01
CA GLU A 61 1.32 -37.92 -14.86
C GLU A 61 0.39 -38.26 -13.68
N CYS A 62 -0.92 -38.04 -13.81
CA CYS A 62 -1.86 -38.27 -12.72
C CYS A 62 -2.07 -39.79 -12.49
N PRO A 63 -1.94 -40.28 -11.24
CA PRO A 63 -1.98 -41.72 -10.94
C PRO A 63 -3.39 -42.31 -11.03
N ASN A 64 -4.43 -41.49 -10.89
CA ASN A 64 -5.82 -41.90 -10.86
C ASN A 64 -6.75 -40.79 -11.36
N TYR A 65 -8.03 -41.14 -11.49
CA TYR A 65 -9.06 -40.23 -11.97
C TYR A 65 -9.23 -39.01 -11.06
N GLU A 66 -9.22 -39.21 -9.75
CA GLU A 66 -9.41 -38.17 -8.75
C GLU A 66 -8.31 -37.11 -8.83
N ALA A 67 -7.05 -37.53 -8.94
CA ALA A 67 -5.91 -36.64 -9.11
C ALA A 67 -5.98 -35.88 -10.45
N ALA A 68 -6.39 -36.54 -11.53
CA ALA A 68 -6.56 -35.91 -12.83
C ALA A 68 -7.66 -34.83 -12.81
N ILE A 69 -8.81 -35.11 -12.19
CA ILE A 69 -9.87 -34.11 -12.03
C ILE A 69 -9.40 -32.94 -11.16
N GLN A 70 -8.66 -33.20 -10.08
CA GLN A 70 -8.13 -32.13 -9.22
C GLN A 70 -7.13 -31.24 -9.98
N ALA A 71 -6.27 -31.83 -10.81
CA ALA A 71 -5.33 -31.08 -11.66
C ALA A 71 -6.07 -30.23 -12.72
N LEU A 72 -7.11 -30.77 -13.35
CA LEU A 72 -7.94 -29.99 -14.26
C LEU A 72 -8.69 -28.87 -13.51
N GLN A 73 -9.27 -29.16 -12.35
CA GLN A 73 -9.96 -28.15 -11.55
C GLN A 73 -9.03 -27.01 -11.14
N SER A 74 -7.79 -27.28 -10.71
CA SER A 74 -6.85 -26.23 -10.32
C SER A 74 -6.44 -25.31 -11.47
N VAL A 75 -6.42 -25.84 -12.70
CA VAL A 75 -6.04 -25.10 -13.91
C VAL A 75 -7.24 -24.34 -14.51
N TYR A 76 -8.43 -24.92 -14.52
CA TYR A 76 -9.63 -24.34 -15.16
C TYR A 76 -10.50 -23.50 -14.22
N ILE A 77 -10.47 -23.79 -12.92
CA ILE A 77 -11.27 -23.08 -11.93
C ILE A 77 -10.35 -22.16 -11.17
N LYS A 78 -10.46 -20.86 -11.47
CA LYS A 78 -9.76 -19.83 -10.69
C LYS A 78 -10.17 -19.97 -9.21
N PRO A 79 -9.22 -19.99 -8.27
CA PRO A 79 -9.54 -19.97 -6.84
C PRO A 79 -10.47 -18.79 -6.55
N SER A 80 -11.65 -19.08 -5.98
CA SER A 80 -12.55 -18.02 -5.55
C SER A 80 -11.94 -17.36 -4.32
N ASN A 81 -11.93 -16.04 -4.32
CA ASN A 81 -11.60 -15.29 -3.14
C ASN A 81 -12.90 -15.08 -2.34
N GLU A 82 -13.11 -15.94 -1.35
CA GLU A 82 -14.34 -15.96 -0.55
C GLU A 82 -14.55 -14.62 0.16
N VAL A 83 -13.46 -14.03 0.68
CA VAL A 83 -13.45 -12.74 1.38
C VAL A 83 -13.87 -11.61 0.44
N TYR A 84 -13.36 -11.61 -0.79
CA TYR A 84 -13.72 -10.63 -1.81
C TYR A 84 -15.17 -10.77 -2.27
N ALA A 85 -15.64 -12.00 -2.50
CA ALA A 85 -17.03 -12.26 -2.86
C ALA A 85 -18.00 -11.79 -1.75
N GLN A 86 -17.67 -12.07 -0.48
CA GLN A 86 -18.44 -11.60 0.68
C GLN A 86 -18.44 -10.07 0.78
N HIS A 87 -17.29 -9.43 0.54
CA HIS A 87 -17.19 -7.98 0.50
C HIS A 87 -18.06 -7.36 -0.62
N LEU A 88 -18.06 -7.94 -1.82
CA LEU A 88 -18.93 -7.51 -2.92
C LEU A 88 -20.40 -7.63 -2.55
N LEU A 89 -20.80 -8.76 -1.97
CA LEU A 89 -22.18 -8.97 -1.51
C LEU A 89 -22.60 -7.94 -0.45
N ALA A 90 -21.74 -7.68 0.55
CA ALA A 90 -22.02 -6.76 1.64
C ALA A 90 -22.08 -5.29 1.19
N THR A 91 -21.29 -4.92 0.18
CA THR A 91 -21.22 -3.54 -0.34
C THR A 91 -22.17 -3.26 -1.48
N ARG A 92 -22.77 -4.28 -2.11
CA ARG A 92 -23.74 -4.10 -3.19
C ARG A 92 -24.95 -3.29 -2.71
N LYS A 93 -25.25 -2.20 -3.41
CA LYS A 93 -26.42 -1.33 -3.22
C LYS A 93 -27.26 -1.30 -4.48
N GLN A 94 -28.59 -1.24 -4.33
CA GLN A 94 -29.52 -1.11 -5.45
C GLN A 94 -29.15 0.09 -6.32
N GLN A 95 -29.06 -0.11 -7.63
CA GLN A 95 -28.72 0.95 -8.57
C GLN A 95 -29.94 1.83 -8.86
N PRO A 96 -29.75 3.11 -9.24
CA PRO A 96 -30.86 3.95 -9.69
C PRO A 96 -31.59 3.32 -10.88
N GLY A 97 -32.89 3.06 -10.74
CA GLY A 97 -33.71 2.44 -11.79
C GLY A 97 -33.72 0.90 -11.80
N GLU A 98 -32.95 0.24 -10.93
CA GLU A 98 -32.98 -1.21 -10.78
C GLU A 98 -34.25 -1.64 -10.02
N SER A 99 -34.99 -2.60 -10.55
CA SER A 99 -36.15 -3.18 -9.87
C SER A 99 -35.74 -4.04 -8.67
N PHE A 100 -36.69 -4.30 -7.76
CA PHE A 100 -36.40 -5.16 -6.60
C PHE A 100 -36.06 -6.60 -7.01
N ASP A 101 -36.68 -7.12 -8.07
CA ASP A 101 -36.41 -8.47 -8.57
C ASP A 101 -35.00 -8.58 -9.17
N GLU A 102 -34.58 -7.59 -9.96
CA GLU A 102 -33.22 -7.51 -10.50
C GLU A 102 -32.19 -7.41 -9.38
N TYR A 103 -32.44 -6.56 -8.38
CA TYR A 103 -31.55 -6.40 -7.24
C TYR A 103 -31.41 -7.69 -6.42
N LEU A 104 -32.53 -8.34 -6.09
CA LEU A 104 -32.53 -9.62 -5.37
C LEU A 104 -31.84 -10.72 -6.18
N HIS A 105 -32.05 -10.74 -7.50
CA HIS A 105 -31.35 -11.67 -8.38
C HIS A 105 -29.84 -11.45 -8.35
N ALA A 106 -29.38 -10.21 -8.46
CA ALA A 106 -27.95 -9.87 -8.38
C ALA A 106 -27.33 -10.30 -7.04
N LEU A 107 -28.02 -10.07 -5.91
CA LEU A 107 -27.57 -10.53 -4.60
C LEU A 107 -27.48 -12.06 -4.52
N LYS A 108 -28.47 -12.79 -5.06
CA LYS A 108 -28.44 -14.26 -5.12
C LYS A 108 -27.31 -14.80 -5.98
N VAL A 109 -26.93 -14.10 -7.05
CA VAL A 109 -25.78 -14.49 -7.88
C VAL A 109 -24.48 -14.30 -7.10
N LEU A 110 -24.27 -13.14 -6.46
CA LEU A 110 -23.08 -12.86 -5.64
C LEU A 110 -22.96 -13.85 -4.47
N ALA A 111 -24.07 -14.18 -3.80
CA ALA A 111 -24.08 -15.12 -2.68
C ALA A 111 -23.57 -16.53 -3.05
N LYS A 112 -23.71 -16.95 -4.32
CA LYS A 112 -23.16 -18.24 -4.79
C LYS A 112 -21.63 -18.24 -4.86
N GLU A 113 -21.01 -17.08 -5.06
CA GLU A 113 -19.55 -16.93 -5.14
C GLU A 113 -18.89 -16.90 -3.77
N CYS A 114 -19.65 -16.52 -2.72
CA CYS A 114 -19.19 -16.47 -1.33
C CYS A 114 -18.88 -17.84 -0.71
N ASN A 115 -19.34 -18.93 -1.32
CA ASN A 115 -19.11 -20.30 -0.86
C ASN A 115 -19.46 -20.53 0.63
N PHE A 116 -20.64 -20.07 1.07
CA PHE A 116 -21.09 -20.22 2.46
C PHE A 116 -21.11 -21.70 2.88
N LYS A 117 -20.48 -22.00 4.01
CA LYS A 117 -20.39 -23.34 4.59
C LYS A 117 -21.20 -23.41 5.88
N GLN A 118 -21.55 -24.62 6.28
CA GLN A 118 -22.09 -24.83 7.61
C GLN A 118 -20.97 -24.65 8.64
N VAL A 119 -21.19 -23.75 9.60
CA VAL A 119 -20.21 -23.39 10.63
C VAL A 119 -20.87 -23.30 12.00
N SER A 120 -20.07 -23.34 13.06
CA SER A 120 -20.53 -23.07 14.42
C SER A 120 -20.97 -21.60 14.59
N ALA A 121 -21.78 -21.33 15.62
CA ALA A 121 -22.19 -19.96 15.94
C ALA A 121 -21.02 -19.02 16.24
N ILE A 122 -19.90 -19.56 16.75
CA ILE A 122 -18.68 -18.80 17.07
C ILE A 122 -17.94 -18.42 15.78
N GLU A 123 -17.77 -19.37 14.87
CA GLU A 123 -17.16 -19.12 13.56
C GLU A 123 -17.98 -18.12 12.76
N TYR A 124 -19.31 -18.30 12.69
CA TYR A 124 -20.21 -17.35 12.03
C TYR A 124 -20.06 -15.93 12.61
N ARG A 125 -20.01 -15.80 13.94
CA ARG A 125 -19.79 -14.51 14.60
C ARG A 125 -18.46 -13.89 14.19
N ASN A 126 -17.39 -14.68 14.16
CA ASN A 126 -16.05 -14.18 13.79
C ASN A 126 -15.98 -13.77 12.32
N GLU A 127 -16.57 -14.55 11.41
CA GLU A 127 -16.71 -14.20 9.99
C GLU A 127 -17.50 -12.92 9.80
N TYR A 128 -18.62 -12.77 10.51
CA TYR A 128 -19.44 -11.55 10.44
C TYR A 128 -18.68 -10.31 10.92
N ILE A 129 -17.96 -10.41 12.05
CA ILE A 129 -17.12 -9.31 12.56
C ILE A 129 -16.01 -8.98 11.55
N ARG A 130 -15.37 -10.01 10.98
CA ARG A 130 -14.31 -9.87 9.99
C ARG A 130 -14.80 -9.12 8.76
N ASP A 131 -15.96 -9.48 8.22
CA ASP A 131 -16.52 -8.85 7.02
C ASP A 131 -16.96 -7.41 7.29
N ALA A 132 -17.53 -7.16 8.47
CA ALA A 132 -17.86 -5.80 8.93
C ALA A 132 -16.59 -4.94 9.08
N PHE A 133 -15.52 -5.50 9.63
CA PHE A 133 -14.23 -4.82 9.78
C PHE A 133 -13.65 -4.46 8.40
N ILE A 134 -13.53 -5.41 7.48
CA ILE A 134 -13.03 -5.18 6.12
C ILE A 134 -13.83 -4.09 5.39
N THR A 135 -15.15 -4.15 5.50
CA THR A 135 -16.05 -3.18 4.88
C THR A 135 -15.85 -1.78 5.47
N GLY A 136 -15.70 -1.69 6.79
CA GLY A 136 -15.55 -0.44 7.53
C GLY A 136 -14.17 0.22 7.50
N ILE A 137 -13.10 -0.46 7.08
CA ILE A 137 -11.73 0.10 7.06
C ILE A 137 -11.62 1.35 6.17
N ASN A 138 -11.09 2.47 6.67
CA ASN A 138 -10.89 3.65 5.83
C ASN A 138 -9.69 3.52 4.88
N SER A 139 -8.64 2.79 5.28
CA SER A 139 -7.43 2.57 4.48
C SER A 139 -7.68 1.67 3.27
N GLN A 140 -7.72 2.27 2.08
CA GLN A 140 -7.90 1.52 0.82
C GLN A 140 -6.76 0.52 0.58
N VAL A 141 -5.53 0.90 0.90
CA VAL A 141 -4.34 0.04 0.74
C VAL A 141 -4.45 -1.19 1.64
N PHE A 142 -4.82 -1.01 2.90
CA PHE A 142 -4.97 -2.14 3.81
C PHE A 142 -6.17 -3.01 3.42
N ARG A 143 -7.29 -2.41 3.02
CA ARG A 143 -8.43 -3.17 2.49
C ARG A 143 -8.01 -4.03 1.30
N GLN A 144 -7.28 -3.46 0.33
CA GLN A 144 -6.79 -4.22 -0.82
C GLN A 144 -5.93 -5.42 -0.37
N GLN A 145 -4.97 -5.21 0.52
CA GLN A 145 -4.13 -6.28 1.06
C GLN A 145 -4.93 -7.39 1.76
N LEU A 146 -6.03 -7.06 2.44
CA LEU A 146 -6.90 -8.05 3.06
C LEU A 146 -7.68 -8.84 2.00
N LEU A 147 -8.23 -8.13 1.00
CA LEU A 147 -8.99 -8.69 -0.11
C LEU A 147 -8.13 -9.50 -1.10
N GLU A 148 -6.81 -9.40 -1.07
CA GLU A 148 -5.91 -10.24 -1.88
C GLU A 148 -5.84 -11.70 -1.37
N ASN A 149 -6.12 -11.94 -0.10
CA ASN A 149 -6.06 -13.30 0.48
C ASN A 149 -7.36 -14.06 0.17
N SER A 150 -7.26 -15.29 -0.35
CA SER A 150 -8.42 -16.13 -0.66
C SER A 150 -9.27 -16.48 0.57
N THR A 151 -8.60 -16.67 1.70
CA THR A 151 -9.18 -16.96 3.03
C THR A 151 -8.30 -16.28 4.08
N ILE A 152 -8.91 -15.52 5.01
CA ILE A 152 -8.19 -14.90 6.14
C ILE A 152 -9.05 -14.95 7.39
N SER A 153 -8.46 -15.29 8.53
CA SER A 153 -9.20 -15.33 9.81
C SER A 153 -9.26 -13.95 10.48
N LEU A 154 -10.23 -13.73 11.36
CA LEU A 154 -10.33 -12.47 12.12
C LEU A 154 -9.04 -12.16 12.90
N ASP A 155 -8.44 -13.19 13.53
CA ASP A 155 -7.20 -13.04 14.30
C ASP A 155 -6.01 -12.65 13.42
N GLU A 156 -5.92 -13.23 12.22
CA GLU A 156 -4.90 -12.87 11.23
C GLU A 156 -5.07 -11.42 10.75
N ILE A 157 -6.30 -10.98 10.47
CA ILE A 157 -6.56 -9.57 10.12
C ILE A 157 -6.06 -8.66 11.23
N PHE A 158 -6.40 -8.97 12.48
CA PHE A 158 -6.03 -8.13 13.61
C PHE A 158 -4.50 -8.12 13.85
N SER A 159 -3.83 -9.25 13.64
CA SER A 159 -2.36 -9.33 13.67
C SER A 159 -1.70 -8.47 12.59
N LYS A 160 -2.20 -8.56 11.35
CA LYS A 160 -1.73 -7.73 10.22
C LYS A 160 -1.97 -6.25 10.50
N ALA A 161 -3.15 -5.88 11.02
CA ALA A 161 -3.49 -4.51 11.36
C ALA A 161 -2.51 -3.91 12.39
N ARG A 162 -2.27 -4.61 13.51
CA ARG A 162 -1.31 -4.15 14.54
C ARG A 162 0.11 -4.00 14.01
N THR A 163 0.52 -4.92 13.13
CA THR A 163 1.84 -4.88 12.49
C THR A 163 1.96 -3.65 11.59
N LEU A 164 0.92 -3.37 10.80
CA LEU A 164 0.86 -2.20 9.93
C LEU A 164 0.89 -0.89 10.74
N GLU A 165 0.07 -0.78 11.79
CA GLU A 165 0.05 0.40 12.67
C GLU A 165 1.40 0.64 13.35
N SER A 166 2.03 -0.44 13.83
CA SER A 166 3.36 -0.37 14.43
C SER A 166 4.41 0.08 13.41
N ALA A 167 4.35 -0.44 12.18
CA ALA A 167 5.25 -0.03 11.10
C ALA A 167 5.04 1.43 10.70
N GLN A 168 3.79 1.90 10.62
CA GLN A 168 3.46 3.30 10.32
C GLN A 168 4.01 4.23 11.41
N LYS A 169 3.76 3.92 12.68
CA LYS A 169 4.30 4.69 13.81
C LYS A 169 5.82 4.71 13.81
N ASN A 170 6.46 3.58 13.49
CA ASN A 170 7.91 3.50 13.41
C ASN A 170 8.46 4.32 12.22
N ALA A 171 7.80 4.29 11.08
CA ALA A 171 8.17 5.08 9.91
C ALA A 171 8.06 6.59 10.19
N GLU A 172 6.99 7.03 10.86
CA GLU A 172 6.83 8.41 11.33
C GLU A 172 7.98 8.82 12.26
N ASN A 173 8.37 7.95 13.18
CA ASN A 173 9.52 8.18 14.05
C ASN A 173 10.83 8.27 13.25
N CYS A 174 11.06 7.43 12.24
CA CYS A 174 12.25 7.51 11.37
C CYS A 174 12.34 8.83 10.62
N LEU A 175 11.22 9.37 10.14
CA LEU A 175 11.17 10.71 9.53
C LEU A 175 11.50 11.81 10.55
N GLN A 176 11.15 11.61 11.82
CA GLN A 176 11.51 12.51 12.91
C GLN A 176 13.01 12.44 13.27
N TYR A 177 13.64 11.27 13.14
CA TYR A 177 15.09 11.09 13.30
C TYR A 177 15.90 11.71 12.16
N ASN A 178 15.37 11.80 10.94
CA ASN A 178 16.03 12.49 9.82
C ASN A 178 16.03 14.03 9.94
N ILE A 179 15.26 14.62 10.85
CA ILE A 179 15.39 16.04 11.24
C ILE A 179 16.45 16.20 12.35
N SER A 180 16.86 15.10 12.98
CA SER A 180 17.72 15.09 14.17
C SER A 180 19.15 14.62 13.90
N ASP A 181 19.43 13.97 12.77
CA ASP A 181 20.75 13.46 12.39
C ASP A 181 21.26 14.01 11.05
N THR A 182 21.43 15.33 11.00
CA THR A 182 22.71 15.87 10.51
C THR A 182 23.40 16.52 11.70
N THR A 183 23.85 15.72 12.67
CA THR A 183 25.07 15.96 13.46
C THR A 183 25.22 14.91 14.57
N VAL A 184 25.89 13.81 14.26
CA VAL A 184 26.78 13.13 15.22
C VAL A 184 28.15 13.78 14.97
N THR A 185 28.86 14.47 15.85
CA THR A 185 28.84 14.73 17.30
C THR A 185 29.69 16.00 17.48
N ALA A 186 29.41 16.93 18.38
CA ALA A 186 29.85 16.75 19.76
C ALA A 186 28.97 17.55 20.75
N ILE A 187 28.43 16.81 21.74
CA ILE A 187 28.43 17.10 23.19
C ILE A 187 28.04 18.57 23.52
N THR A 188 26.88 18.91 24.08
CA THR A 188 26.20 18.36 25.26
C THR A 188 24.91 19.17 25.50
N LYS A 189 23.88 18.46 25.97
CA LYS A 189 22.84 18.89 26.94
C LYS A 189 22.09 20.22 26.68
N LYS A 190 20.84 20.06 26.20
CA LYS A 190 19.57 20.80 26.48
C LYS A 190 19.67 21.93 27.54
N PRO A 191 18.90 23.05 27.43
CA PRO A 191 17.42 22.92 27.48
C PRO A 191 16.50 24.05 26.93
N LYS A 192 15.21 23.67 26.83
CA LYS A 192 13.97 24.44 27.06
C LYS A 192 13.70 25.70 26.21
N GLN A 193 12.71 25.57 25.34
CA GLN A 193 11.93 26.69 24.81
C GLN A 193 11.13 27.37 25.93
N PHE A 194 11.22 28.71 25.98
CA PHE A 194 10.16 29.58 26.43
C PHE A 194 9.99 30.69 25.39
N ASN A 195 8.74 30.87 24.94
CA ASN A 195 8.28 31.92 24.04
C ASN A 195 8.68 33.32 24.53
N SER A 196 8.99 34.24 23.60
CA SER A 196 8.18 35.46 23.40
C SER A 196 8.84 36.46 22.44
N ASN A 197 7.96 37.14 21.71
CA ASN A 197 8.19 38.20 20.74
C ASN A 197 8.98 39.40 21.29
N SER A 198 10.31 39.38 21.16
CA SER A 198 11.10 40.60 21.08
C SER A 198 12.22 40.40 20.08
N VAL A 199 12.03 40.94 18.86
CA VAL A 199 13.07 40.90 17.84
C VAL A 199 14.15 41.88 18.25
N SER A 200 15.07 41.41 19.08
CA SER A 200 16.23 42.20 19.47
C SER A 200 17.18 42.28 18.29
N ASN A 201 17.72 43.47 18.04
CA ASN A 201 18.71 43.68 17.00
C ASN A 201 20.08 43.18 17.45
N CYS A 202 20.89 42.73 16.50
CA CYS A 202 22.29 42.36 16.69
C CYS A 202 23.09 43.56 17.22
N TRP A 203 23.76 43.37 18.34
CA TRP A 203 24.53 44.44 18.98
C TRP A 203 25.83 44.80 18.26
N ASN A 204 26.21 44.06 17.21
CA ASN A 204 27.45 44.31 16.48
C ASN A 204 27.21 45.07 15.16
N CYS A 205 26.11 44.77 14.44
CA CYS A 205 25.78 45.47 13.19
C CYS A 205 24.45 46.24 13.21
N GLY A 206 23.51 45.93 14.11
CA GLY A 206 22.25 46.65 14.27
C GLY A 206 21.07 46.08 13.50
N ASN A 207 21.30 45.06 12.67
CA ASN A 207 20.24 44.34 11.96
C ASN A 207 19.48 43.40 12.89
N GLN A 208 18.38 42.80 12.42
CA GLN A 208 17.65 41.76 13.16
C GLN A 208 18.60 40.65 13.63
N ARG A 209 18.37 40.08 14.82
CA ARG A 209 19.26 39.08 15.41
C ARG A 209 19.55 37.93 14.44
N HIS A 210 20.82 37.62 14.27
CA HIS A 210 21.34 36.54 13.44
C HIS A 210 22.54 35.89 14.13
N ALA A 211 22.96 34.74 13.61
CA ALA A 211 24.16 34.06 14.09
C ALA A 211 25.39 34.95 13.86
N LYS A 212 26.28 35.04 14.86
CA LYS A 212 27.52 35.85 14.79
C LYS A 212 28.37 35.54 13.54
N ALA A 213 28.32 34.29 13.07
CA ALA A 213 29.06 33.83 11.90
C ALA A 213 28.69 34.56 10.60
N VAL A 214 27.42 34.93 10.44
CA VAL A 214 26.88 35.64 9.27
C VAL A 214 26.74 37.15 9.52
N CYS A 215 27.29 37.65 10.62
CA CYS A 215 27.19 39.07 10.93
C CYS A 215 28.04 39.89 9.95
N PRO A 216 27.46 40.86 9.23
CA PRO A 216 28.23 41.71 8.32
C PRO A 216 29.37 42.46 9.00
N ALA A 217 29.22 42.74 10.30
CA ALA A 217 30.25 43.42 11.09
C ALA A 217 31.32 42.48 11.66
N ARG A 218 31.26 41.16 11.41
CA ARG A 218 32.13 40.15 12.05
C ARG A 218 33.62 40.42 11.81
N GLU A 219 33.99 40.85 10.62
CA GLU A 219 35.38 41.11 10.22
C GLU A 219 35.64 42.61 9.99
N SER A 220 34.63 43.45 10.23
CA SER A 220 34.78 44.90 10.10
C SER A 220 35.54 45.49 11.27
N ILE A 221 36.55 46.30 10.97
CA ILE A 221 37.30 47.09 11.94
C ILE A 221 36.49 48.34 12.30
N CYS A 222 36.23 48.55 13.59
CA CYS A 222 35.51 49.72 14.05
C CYS A 222 36.39 50.97 13.99
N PHE A 223 36.06 51.96 13.17
CA PHE A 223 36.83 53.20 13.07
C PHE A 223 36.86 54.08 14.34
N LYS A 224 36.06 53.76 15.38
CA LYS A 224 36.08 54.51 16.65
C LYS A 224 37.03 53.94 17.69
N CYS A 225 37.26 52.63 17.69
CA CYS A 225 38.10 51.96 18.70
C CYS A 225 39.09 50.97 18.10
N GLU A 226 39.13 50.89 16.77
CA GLU A 226 40.02 50.07 15.93
C GLU A 226 39.93 48.56 16.19
N LYS A 227 38.88 48.10 16.90
CA LYS A 227 38.64 46.67 17.16
C LYS A 227 37.74 46.05 16.09
N VAL A 228 38.04 44.81 15.71
CA VAL A 228 37.26 44.00 14.77
C VAL A 228 35.97 43.49 15.43
N GLY A 229 34.89 43.41 14.66
CA GLY A 229 33.69 42.64 15.03
C GLY A 229 32.43 43.44 15.29
N HIS A 230 32.44 44.76 15.08
CA HIS A 230 31.26 45.62 15.19
C HIS A 230 31.39 46.89 14.35
N PHE A 231 30.25 47.50 13.99
CA PHE A 231 30.23 48.80 13.32
C PHE A 231 30.37 49.96 14.31
N ALA A 232 30.96 51.06 13.86
CA ALA A 232 31.18 52.27 14.66
C ALA A 232 29.89 52.86 15.27
N LYS A 233 28.73 52.63 14.64
CA LYS A 233 27.41 53.04 15.17
C LYS A 233 27.04 52.30 16.46
N LEU A 234 27.47 51.05 16.62
CA LEU A 234 27.21 50.23 17.81
C LEU A 234 28.41 50.13 18.75
N CYS A 235 29.46 50.91 18.48
CA CYS A 235 30.61 50.99 19.36
C CYS A 235 30.20 51.61 20.70
N LYS A 236 30.48 50.90 21.78
CA LYS A 236 30.22 51.35 23.16
C LYS A 236 31.46 51.91 23.85
N SER A 237 32.58 52.03 23.13
CA SER A 237 33.82 52.57 23.69
C SER A 237 33.74 54.08 23.76
N SER A 238 34.03 54.63 24.93
CA SER A 238 34.12 56.05 25.21
C SER A 238 35.59 56.47 25.27
N LYS A 239 36.22 56.73 24.12
CA LYS A 239 37.27 57.77 23.96
C LYS A 239 37.77 57.91 22.52
N LEU A 240 37.89 59.19 22.12
CA LEU A 240 38.76 59.69 21.07
C LEU A 240 40.22 59.60 21.55
N THR A 241 41.11 59.11 20.70
CA THR A 241 42.53 59.48 20.75
C THR A 241 43.05 59.61 19.33
N THR A 242 43.25 60.86 18.95
CA THR A 242 43.95 61.32 17.75
C THR A 242 45.45 61.04 17.88
N ALA A 243 46.01 60.30 16.93
CA ALA A 243 47.38 60.43 16.41
C ALA A 243 47.42 59.53 15.15
N GLY A 244 47.03 60.02 13.96
CA GLY A 244 47.93 60.78 13.08
C GLY A 244 48.89 59.80 12.42
N ILE A 245 48.67 59.28 11.20
CA ILE A 245 48.90 59.88 9.86
C ILE A 245 49.15 58.61 9.00
N ASN A 246 48.46 58.28 7.90
CA ASN A 246 48.62 58.84 6.55
C ASN A 246 47.48 58.34 5.65
N LEU A 247 47.02 59.23 4.80
CA LEU A 247 46.16 59.01 3.64
C LEU A 247 46.86 58.11 2.61
N VAL A 248 46.11 57.21 1.97
CA VAL A 248 46.00 57.20 0.50
C VAL A 248 44.55 56.89 0.13
N ASP A 249 44.06 57.74 -0.76
CA ASP A 249 42.74 57.90 -1.33
C ASP A 249 42.22 56.72 -2.16
N GLN A 250 40.89 56.52 -2.07
CA GLN A 250 39.88 56.30 -3.14
C GLN A 250 40.11 55.28 -4.31
N PRO A 251 39.09 54.97 -5.13
CA PRO A 251 37.63 55.10 -4.96
C PRO A 251 36.83 53.84 -5.35
N LEU A 252 35.53 53.89 -5.00
CA LEU A 252 34.35 53.48 -5.78
C LEU A 252 34.56 52.42 -6.89
N ASN A 253 33.81 51.32 -6.79
CA ASN A 253 33.07 50.94 -7.98
C ASN A 253 31.65 50.44 -7.69
N SER A 254 30.78 51.05 -8.46
CA SER A 254 29.34 50.99 -8.50
C SER A 254 28.82 49.59 -8.85
N TYR A 255 27.70 49.25 -8.21
CA TYR A 255 26.65 48.43 -8.82
C TYR A 255 26.41 48.85 -10.27
N ASN A 256 26.34 47.88 -11.18
CA ASN A 256 25.61 48.04 -12.43
C ASN A 256 24.64 46.85 -12.57
N PRO A 257 23.31 47.08 -12.61
CA PRO A 257 22.33 46.05 -12.88
C PRO A 257 21.98 46.02 -14.38
N SER A 258 21.88 44.83 -14.95
CA SER A 258 21.20 44.57 -16.23
C SER A 258 20.67 43.13 -16.12
N LEU A 259 19.38 42.87 -15.94
CA LEU A 259 18.32 42.93 -16.95
C LEU A 259 18.81 42.44 -18.32
N THR A 260 18.80 41.13 -18.51
CA THR A 260 17.82 40.38 -19.32
C THR A 260 17.95 38.90 -19.01
#